data_AF-A0A8S0XV60-F1
#
_entry.id   AF-A0A8S0XV60-F1
#
_cell.length_a   1.000
_cell.length_b   1.000
_cell.length_c   1.000
_cell.angle_alpha   90.00
_cell.angle_beta   90.00
_cell.angle_gamma   90.00
#
_symmetry.space_group_name_H-M   'P 1'
#
loop_
_entity.id
_entity.type
_entity.pdbx_description
1 polymer ?
#
loop_
_entity_poly.entity_id
_entity_poly.type
_entity_poly.pdbx_seq_one_letter_code
_entity_poly.pdbx_strand_id
1 'polypeptide(L)' 'MNKSTKIRAMGIPYWNFKEKIRITKEFEKYYRIEDFGRDGLTGILYMERKYG' A
#
# COMPACT_ATOMS: atom_id res chain seq x y z
N MET A 1 -24.53 3.85 -16.94
CA MET A 1 -23.97 4.28 -15.64
C MET A 1 -22.55 3.76 -15.56
N ASN A 2 -21.56 4.64 -15.70
CA ASN A 2 -20.15 4.30 -15.79
C ASN A 2 -19.74 3.66 -14.46
N LYS A 3 -19.51 2.32 -14.44
CA LYS A 3 -18.93 1.66 -13.27
C LYS A 3 -17.51 2.20 -13.19
N SER A 4 -17.30 3.28 -12.42
CA SER A 4 -15.95 3.66 -12.05
C SER A 4 -15.37 2.41 -11.39
N THR A 5 -14.36 1.83 -12.02
CA THR A 5 -13.61 0.74 -11.43
C THR A 5 -12.93 1.37 -10.23
N LYS A 6 -13.63 1.41 -9.09
CA LYS A 6 -13.07 1.86 -7.81
C LYS A 6 -11.86 0.96 -7.60
N ILE A 7 -10.66 1.54 -7.73
CA ILE A 7 -9.42 0.84 -7.46
C ILE A 7 -9.53 0.34 -6.01
N ARG A 8 -9.71 -0.98 -5.86
CA ARG A 8 -9.89 -1.65 -4.55
C ARG A 8 -8.54 -1.95 -3.89
N ALA A 9 -7.52 -2.12 -4.71
CA ALA A 9 -6.17 -2.42 -4.27
C ALA A 9 -5.14 -1.60 -5.07
N MET A 10 -4.02 -1.30 -4.43
CA MET A 10 -2.87 -0.63 -5.04
C MET A 10 -1.56 -1.21 -4.51
N GLY A 11 -0.50 -1.11 -5.31
CA GLY A 11 0.86 -1.43 -4.90
C GLY A 11 1.72 -0.18 -4.92
N ILE A 12 2.35 0.16 -3.80
CA ILE A 12 3.26 1.32 -3.72
C ILE A 12 4.68 0.79 -3.48
N PRO A 13 5.63 1.03 -4.41
CA PRO A 13 7.02 0.67 -4.19
C PRO A 13 7.68 1.56 -3.13
N TYR A 14 8.67 1.01 -2.44
CA TYR A 14 9.56 1.76 -1.55
C TYR A 14 11.02 1.33 -1.75
N TRP A 15 11.96 2.26 -1.56
CA TRP A 15 13.39 2.04 -1.83
C TRP A 15 14.25 2.03 -0.57
N ASN A 16 13.67 2.37 0.58
CA ASN A 16 14.31 2.29 1.89
C ASN A 16 13.28 2.16 3.02
N PHE A 17 13.76 1.80 4.21
CA PHE A 17 12.92 1.63 5.40
C PHE A 17 12.16 2.91 5.80
N LYS A 18 12.75 4.09 5.61
CA LYS A 18 12.08 5.36 5.96
C LYS A 18 10.89 5.62 5.06
N GLU A 19 11.03 5.37 3.76
CA GLU A 19 9.94 5.47 2.79
C GLU A 19 8.81 4.48 3.11
N LYS A 20 9.16 3.22 3.39
CA LYS A 20 8.20 2.21 3.83
C LYS A 20 7.35 2.72 4.99
N ILE A 21 7.99 3.19 6.08
CA ILE A 21 7.28 3.68 7.27
C ILE A 21 6.41 4.90 6.94
N ARG A 22 6.90 5.83 6.11
CA ARG A 22 6.12 7.00 5.68
C ARG A 22 4.84 6.58 4.96
N ILE A 23 4.97 5.69 4.00
CA ILE A 23 3.84 5.17 3.21
C ILE A 23 2.88 4.38 4.11
N THR A 24 3.38 3.49 4.98
CA THR A 24 2.53 2.75 5.92
C THR A 24 1.68 3.69 6.79
N LYS A 25 2.28 4.72 7.40
CA LYS A 25 1.57 5.69 8.25
C LYS A 25 0.50 6.50 7.50
N GLU A 26 0.79 6.85 6.25
CA GLU A 26 -0.16 7.62 5.42
C GLU A 26 -1.43 6.80 5.12
N PHE A 27 -1.30 5.49 4.92
CA PHE A 27 -2.38 4.64 4.41
C PHE A 27 -2.97 3.65 5.42
N GLU A 28 -2.33 3.38 6.57
CA GLU A 28 -2.74 2.35 7.54
C GLU A 28 -4.17 2.53 8.07
N LYS A 29 -4.67 3.77 8.11
CA LYS A 29 -6.03 4.06 8.57
C LYS A 29 -7.09 3.52 7.62
N TYR A 30 -6.84 3.57 6.32
CA TYR A 30 -7.83 3.27 5.27
C TYR A 30 -7.59 1.94 4.56
N TYR A 31 -6.37 1.40 4.63
CA TYR A 31 -5.95 0.21 3.91
C TYR A 31 -5.41 -0.87 4.88
N ARG A 32 -5.68 -2.14 4.56
CA ARG A 32 -4.90 -3.28 5.02
C ARG A 32 -3.63 -3.31 4.16
N ILE A 33 -2.48 -3.38 4.81
CA ILE A 33 -1.17 -3.26 4.15
C ILE A 33 -0.42 -4.57 4.32
N GLU A 34 0.07 -5.14 3.22
CA GLU A 34 0.94 -6.31 3.19
C GLU A 34 2.26 -5.93 2.50
N ASP A 35 3.38 -6.33 3.10
CA ASP A 35 4.72 -5.97 2.64
C ASP A 35 5.34 -7.11 1.83
N PHE A 36 5.60 -6.85 0.54
CA PHE A 36 6.31 -7.74 -0.38
C PHE A 36 7.75 -7.24 -0.59
N GLY A 37 8.47 -7.12 0.50
CA GLY A 37 9.86 -6.64 0.54
C GLY A 37 10.89 -7.75 0.54
N ARG A 38 12.06 -7.45 -0.04
CA ARG A 38 13.29 -8.23 0.19
C ARG A 38 14.04 -7.58 1.35
N ASP A 39 14.11 -8.29 2.47
CA ASP A 39 14.86 -7.89 3.67
C ASP A 39 14.46 -6.53 4.28
N GLY A 40 13.26 -6.01 3.98
CA GLY A 40 12.74 -4.74 4.51
C GLY A 40 13.40 -3.46 3.97
N LEU A 41 14.30 -3.57 2.98
CA LEU A 41 15.03 -2.44 2.40
C LEU A 41 14.37 -1.91 1.13
N THR A 42 13.91 -2.79 0.24
CA THR A 42 13.18 -2.42 -0.98
C THR A 42 12.03 -3.40 -1.19
N GLY A 43 10.94 -2.93 -1.79
CA GLY A 43 9.76 -3.77 -1.96
C GLY A 43 8.54 -3.02 -2.44
N ILE A 44 7.41 -3.70 -2.36
CA ILE A 44 6.09 -3.15 -2.68
C ILE A 44 5.19 -3.35 -1.47
N LEU A 45 4.56 -2.27 -1.02
CA LEU A 45 3.44 -2.33 -0.10
C LEU A 45 2.17 -2.56 -0.91
N TYR A 46 1.61 -3.76 -0.82
CA TYR A 46 0.28 -4.06 -1.33
C TYR A 46 -0.75 -3.53 -0.33
N MET A 47 -1.76 -2.83 -0.84
CA MET A 47 -2.75 -2.14 -0.03
C MET A 47 -4.14 -2.45 -0.53
N GLU A 48 -5.00 -2.96 0.34
CA GLU A 48 -6.42 -3.21 0.06
C GLU A 48 -7.28 -2.33 0.94
N ARG A 49 -8.27 -1.62 0.38
CA ARG A 49 -9.15 -0.75 1.17
C ARG A 49 -9.90 -1.56 2.23
N LYS A 50 -9.82 -1.13 3.49
CA LYS A 50 -10.58 -1.73 4.61
C LYS A 50 -12.09 -1.60 4.42
N TYR A 51 -12.52 -0.53 3.76
CA TYR A 51 -13.93 -0.23 3.53
C TYR A 51 -14.15 0.27 2.11
N GLY A 52 -15.05 -0.40 1.37
CA GLY A 52 -15.38 -0.11 -0.02
C GLY A 52 -16.64 -0.84 -0.48
#